data_AF-A0A942GKN1-F1
#
_entry.id   AF-A0A942GKN1-F1
#
_cell.length_a   1.000
_cell.length_b   1.000
_cell.length_c   1.000
_cell.angle_alpha   90.00
_cell.angle_beta   90.00
_cell.angle_gamma   90.00
#
_symmetry.space_group_name_H-M   'P 1'
#
loop_
_entity.id
_entity.type
_entity.pdbx_description
1 polymer ?
#
loop_
_entity_poly.entity_id
_entity_poly.type
_entity_poly.pdbx_seq_one_letter_code
_entity_poly.pdbx_strand_id
1 'polypeptide(L)'
;MNNKQLIVKLDYYYKTFDRSRISPDPLEFPHRFHDYYDIEISAFISSIFAYGNIKQIIIILEKIHSSINNQPFQFLKSYDIKNGRETFENIFFRFYSTNDIVVLFKVLKNIYDENGSIKNLFMNCYLNSGENIKETITCFSKKMIMMMHAYTEITHGIKFMFPYPNKGSTCKR
;
A
#
# COMPACT_ATOMS: atom_id res chain seq x y z
N MET A 1 -25.56 23.98 4.18
CA MET A 1 -25.95 23.06 3.09
C MET A 1 -26.91 22.04 3.68
N ASN A 2 -28.13 21.88 3.16
CA ASN A 2 -29.10 20.90 3.68
C ASN A 2 -28.69 19.48 3.24
N ASN A 3 -28.90 18.45 4.08
CA ASN A 3 -28.62 17.04 3.79
C ASN A 3 -29.09 16.60 2.39
N LYS A 4 -30.25 17.09 1.92
CA LYS A 4 -30.76 16.76 0.58
C LYS A 4 -29.87 17.29 -0.56
N GLN A 5 -29.28 18.47 -0.40
CA GLN A 5 -28.34 19.04 -1.37
C GLN A 5 -26.98 18.33 -1.33
N LEU A 6 -26.55 17.87 -0.14
CA LEU A 6 -25.32 17.09 0.01
C LEU A 6 -25.44 15.73 -0.72
N ILE A 7 -26.54 15.02 -0.52
CA ILE A 7 -26.79 13.72 -1.19
C ILE A 7 -26.73 13.87 -2.70
N VAL A 8 -27.47 14.83 -3.27
CA VAL A 8 -27.48 15.08 -4.72
C VAL A 8 -26.06 15.38 -5.25
N LYS A 9 -25.27 16.15 -4.50
CA LYS A 9 -23.90 16.49 -4.88
C LYS A 9 -22.96 15.27 -4.80
N LEU A 10 -23.08 14.44 -3.77
CA LEU A 10 -22.31 13.21 -3.63
C LEU A 10 -22.68 12.18 -4.72
N ASP A 11 -23.97 12.01 -5.01
CA ASP A 11 -24.45 11.13 -6.08
C ASP A 11 -23.95 11.58 -7.45
N TYR A 12 -23.94 12.89 -7.71
CA TYR A 12 -23.36 13.45 -8.92
C TYR A 12 -21.89 13.04 -9.05
N TYR A 13 -21.08 13.23 -8.01
CA TYR A 13 -19.65 12.87 -8.08
C TYR A 13 -19.43 11.37 -8.19
N TYR A 14 -20.20 10.56 -7.45
CA TYR A 14 -20.14 9.10 -7.54
C TYR A 14 -20.40 8.60 -8.96
N LYS A 15 -21.41 9.16 -9.64
CA LYS A 15 -21.74 8.82 -11.03
C LYS A 15 -20.75 9.41 -12.04
N THR A 16 -20.20 10.59 -11.74
CA THR A 16 -19.30 11.31 -12.67
C THR A 16 -17.91 10.71 -12.69
N PHE A 17 -17.39 10.29 -11.53
CA PHE A 17 -16.04 9.74 -11.36
C PHE A 17 -16.12 8.22 -11.19
N ASP A 18 -16.65 7.55 -12.21
CA ASP A 18 -16.70 6.09 -12.26
C ASP A 18 -15.39 5.47 -12.80
N ARG A 19 -15.36 4.13 -12.89
CA ARG A 19 -14.19 3.36 -13.36
C ARG A 19 -13.73 3.75 -14.78
N SER A 20 -14.60 4.32 -15.62
CA SER A 20 -14.23 4.75 -16.98
C SER A 20 -13.29 5.96 -16.99
N ARG A 21 -13.23 6.71 -15.87
CA ARG A 21 -12.39 7.91 -15.70
C ARG A 21 -11.21 7.70 -14.76
N ILE A 22 -10.89 6.46 -14.46
CA ILE A 22 -9.81 6.14 -13.54
C ILE A 22 -8.44 6.59 -14.08
N SER A 23 -8.27 6.73 -15.39
CA SER A 23 -6.94 6.96 -15.94
C SER A 23 -6.53 8.43 -16.08
N PRO A 24 -5.29 8.80 -15.69
CA PRO A 24 -4.28 7.98 -15.00
C PRO A 24 -4.47 7.96 -13.47
N ASP A 25 -4.56 6.78 -12.84
CA ASP A 25 -4.61 6.63 -11.37
C ASP A 25 -3.98 5.32 -10.86
N PRO A 26 -3.30 5.31 -9.69
CA PRO A 26 -2.76 4.10 -9.05
C PRO A 26 -3.79 3.00 -8.80
N LEU A 27 -5.06 3.35 -8.67
CA LEU A 27 -6.16 2.43 -8.49
C LEU A 27 -6.38 1.54 -9.73
N GLU A 28 -5.83 1.90 -10.90
CA GLU A 28 -5.84 1.03 -12.08
C GLU A 28 -5.16 -0.33 -11.86
N PHE A 29 -4.09 -0.37 -11.05
CA PHE A 29 -3.29 -1.58 -10.85
C PHE A 29 -4.04 -2.71 -10.16
N PRO A 30 -4.70 -2.51 -8.99
CA PRO A 30 -5.49 -3.58 -8.38
C PRO A 30 -6.63 -4.04 -9.28
N HIS A 31 -7.17 -3.16 -10.13
CA HIS A 31 -8.22 -3.48 -11.09
C HIS A 31 -7.78 -4.38 -12.26
N ARG A 32 -6.48 -4.70 -12.39
CA ARG A 32 -5.95 -5.67 -13.37
C ARG A 32 -6.16 -7.12 -12.94
N PHE A 33 -6.44 -7.35 -11.65
CA PHE A 33 -6.49 -8.67 -11.05
C PHE A 33 -7.93 -9.08 -10.70
N HIS A 34 -8.15 -10.39 -10.63
CA HIS A 34 -9.42 -10.99 -10.22
C HIS A 34 -9.29 -11.82 -8.93
N ASP A 35 -8.09 -12.34 -8.65
CA ASP A 35 -7.79 -13.03 -7.39
C ASP A 35 -7.73 -12.03 -6.23
N TYR A 36 -8.33 -12.40 -5.10
CA TYR A 36 -8.41 -11.53 -3.93
C TYR A 36 -7.03 -11.12 -3.39
N TYR A 37 -6.07 -12.04 -3.36
CA TYR A 37 -4.75 -11.78 -2.80
C TYR A 37 -3.91 -10.91 -3.73
N ASP A 38 -3.99 -11.13 -5.04
CA ASP A 38 -3.34 -10.24 -6.02
C ASP A 38 -3.91 -8.82 -5.94
N ILE A 39 -5.23 -8.68 -5.79
CA ILE A 39 -5.88 -7.37 -5.60
C ILE A 39 -5.40 -6.71 -4.31
N GLU A 40 -5.35 -7.44 -3.19
CA GLU A 40 -4.95 -6.90 -1.89
C GLU A 40 -3.49 -6.40 -1.90
N ILE A 41 -2.57 -7.21 -2.44
CA ILE A 41 -1.15 -6.84 -2.55
C ILE A 41 -0.98 -5.65 -3.48
N SER A 42 -1.60 -5.70 -4.66
CA SER A 42 -1.50 -4.62 -5.66
C SER A 42 -2.07 -3.31 -5.11
N ALA A 43 -3.22 -3.35 -4.44
CA ALA A 43 -3.82 -2.17 -3.82
C ALA A 43 -2.92 -1.57 -2.73
N PHE A 44 -2.30 -2.41 -1.91
CA PHE A 44 -1.41 -1.96 -0.85
C PHE A 44 -0.10 -1.36 -1.40
N ILE A 45 0.47 -1.96 -2.43
CA ILE A 45 1.62 -1.38 -3.15
C ILE A 45 1.20 -0.04 -3.76
N SER A 46 0.09 0.01 -4.50
CA SER A 46 -0.42 1.25 -5.09
C SER A 46 -0.59 2.36 -4.05
N SER A 47 -1.18 2.08 -2.88
CA SER A 47 -1.38 3.09 -1.83
C SER A 47 -0.06 3.63 -1.26
N ILE A 48 0.94 2.76 -1.09
CA ILE A 48 2.27 3.14 -0.63
C ILE A 48 2.92 4.17 -1.56
N PHE A 49 2.81 3.98 -2.88
CA PHE A 49 3.43 4.83 -3.91
C PHE A 49 2.53 5.98 -4.38
N ALA A 50 1.26 6.04 -3.98
CA ALA A 50 0.26 7.05 -4.39
C ALA A 50 0.50 8.45 -3.79
N TYR A 51 1.69 9.01 -3.96
CA TYR A 51 2.01 10.37 -3.56
C TYR A 51 2.97 11.02 -4.56
N GLY A 52 2.53 12.14 -5.15
CA GLY A 52 3.35 12.90 -6.08
C GLY A 52 2.77 13.14 -7.45
N ASN A 53 3.65 13.24 -8.43
CA ASN A 53 3.27 13.42 -9.82
C ASN A 53 2.70 12.11 -10.37
N ILE A 54 1.47 12.14 -10.83
CA ILE A 54 0.73 10.97 -11.30
C ILE A 54 1.50 10.16 -12.34
N LYS A 55 2.19 10.81 -13.29
CA LYS A 55 2.98 10.11 -14.33
C LYS A 55 4.13 9.31 -13.72
N GLN A 56 4.83 9.87 -12.72
CA GLN A 56 5.90 9.16 -12.03
C GLN A 56 5.36 7.99 -11.19
N ILE A 57 4.17 8.16 -10.60
CA ILE A 57 3.51 7.09 -9.83
C ILE A 57 3.16 5.91 -10.75
N ILE A 58 2.55 6.18 -11.91
CA ILE A 58 2.23 5.11 -12.88
C ILE A 58 3.51 4.41 -13.35
N ILE A 59 4.57 5.16 -13.70
CA ILE A 59 5.85 4.58 -14.15
C ILE A 59 6.45 3.65 -13.09
N ILE A 60 6.47 4.06 -11.81
CA ILE A 60 7.06 3.22 -10.77
C ILE A 60 6.21 1.98 -10.49
N LEU A 61 4.88 2.11 -10.50
CA LEU A 61 3.98 0.97 -10.30
C LEU A 61 4.08 -0.04 -11.46
N GLU A 62 4.23 0.42 -12.71
CA GLU A 62 4.50 -0.46 -13.85
C GLU A 62 5.81 -1.22 -13.69
N LYS A 63 6.89 -0.53 -13.27
CA LYS A 63 8.18 -1.17 -13.01
C LYS A 63 8.06 -2.26 -11.96
N ILE A 64 7.42 -1.97 -10.82
CA ILE A 64 7.24 -2.93 -9.73
C ILE A 64 6.42 -4.14 -10.19
N HIS A 65 5.27 -3.91 -10.84
CA HIS A 65 4.41 -5.00 -11.29
C HIS A 65 5.06 -5.84 -12.40
N SER A 66 5.85 -5.22 -13.27
CA SER A 66 6.62 -5.93 -14.31
C SER A 66 7.74 -6.78 -13.68
N SER A 67 8.46 -6.27 -12.69
CA SER A 67 9.50 -7.02 -11.96
C SER A 67 8.98 -8.28 -11.27
N ILE A 68 7.69 -8.31 -10.93
CA ILE A 68 7.03 -9.46 -10.29
C ILE A 68 6.14 -10.24 -11.27
N ASN A 69 6.37 -10.07 -12.58
CA ASN A 69 5.66 -10.74 -13.68
C ASN A 69 4.12 -10.58 -13.64
N ASN A 70 3.61 -9.50 -13.06
CA ASN A 70 2.17 -9.30 -12.82
C ASN A 70 1.53 -10.50 -12.10
N GLN A 71 2.24 -11.15 -11.17
CA GLN A 71 1.70 -12.20 -10.31
C GLN A 71 2.03 -11.91 -8.84
N PRO A 72 1.47 -10.83 -8.25
CA PRO A 72 1.86 -10.34 -6.94
C PRO A 72 1.89 -11.41 -5.84
N PHE A 73 0.82 -12.20 -5.70
CA PHE A 73 0.71 -13.20 -4.65
C PHE A 73 1.64 -14.39 -4.87
N GLN A 74 1.70 -14.90 -6.10
CA GLN A 74 2.60 -16.00 -6.44
C GLN A 74 4.06 -15.61 -6.22
N PHE A 75 4.46 -14.43 -6.71
CA PHE A 75 5.80 -13.88 -6.48
C PHE A 75 6.10 -13.80 -4.98
N LEU A 76 5.17 -13.24 -4.20
CA LEU A 76 5.34 -13.05 -2.77
C LEU A 76 5.54 -14.37 -2.02
N LYS A 77 4.81 -15.44 -2.38
CA LYS A 77 5.00 -16.77 -1.78
C LYS A 77 6.41 -17.30 -1.96
N SER A 78 6.97 -17.15 -3.16
CA SER A 78 8.33 -17.60 -3.50
C SER A 78 9.43 -16.59 -3.20
N TYR A 79 9.10 -15.41 -2.66
CA TYR A 79 10.06 -14.32 -2.50
C TYR A 79 11.17 -14.67 -1.50
N ASP A 80 12.42 -14.55 -1.94
CA ASP A 80 13.62 -14.55 -1.10
C ASP A 80 14.27 -13.16 -1.16
N ILE A 81 14.50 -12.58 0.02
CA ILE A 81 15.15 -11.28 0.17
C ILE A 81 16.53 -11.23 -0.50
N LYS A 82 17.24 -12.37 -0.59
CA LYS A 82 18.55 -12.47 -1.25
C LYS A 82 18.49 -12.07 -2.73
N ASN A 83 17.38 -12.37 -3.40
CA ASN A 83 17.17 -12.06 -4.82
C ASN A 83 16.51 -10.69 -5.02
N GLY A 84 16.05 -10.04 -3.94
CA GLY A 84 15.25 -8.82 -4.03
C GLY A 84 16.00 -7.66 -4.68
N ARG A 85 17.31 -7.52 -4.45
CA ARG A 85 18.11 -6.43 -5.06
C ARG A 85 18.18 -6.53 -6.58
N GLU A 86 18.29 -7.76 -7.09
CA GLU A 86 18.26 -8.03 -8.54
C GLU A 86 16.84 -7.82 -9.08
N THR A 87 15.82 -8.31 -8.38
CA THR A 87 14.43 -8.20 -8.84
C THR A 87 13.97 -6.73 -8.96
N PHE A 88 14.35 -5.90 -7.99
CA PHE A 88 13.95 -4.50 -7.93
C PHE A 88 15.09 -3.56 -8.33
N GLU A 89 16.03 -4.03 -9.14
CA GLU A 89 17.18 -3.25 -9.58
C GLU A 89 16.71 -1.94 -10.22
N ASN A 90 17.39 -0.83 -9.87
CA ASN A 90 17.08 0.51 -10.39
C ASN A 90 15.65 1.03 -10.12
N ILE A 91 14.95 0.44 -9.14
CA ILE A 91 13.67 0.95 -8.64
C ILE A 91 13.92 1.86 -7.45
N PHE A 92 13.72 3.16 -7.67
CA PHE A 92 13.79 4.22 -6.67
C PHE A 92 12.60 5.16 -6.85
N PHE A 93 11.98 5.60 -5.76
CA PHE A 93 10.86 6.52 -5.82
C PHE A 93 10.87 7.52 -4.68
N ARG A 94 11.33 8.74 -4.98
CA ARG A 94 11.36 9.87 -4.05
C ARG A 94 12.12 9.55 -2.77
N PHE A 95 11.40 9.15 -1.72
CA PHE A 95 11.95 8.80 -0.40
C PHE A 95 12.22 7.30 -0.24
N TYR A 96 11.75 6.46 -1.17
CA TYR A 96 11.93 5.01 -1.11
C TYR A 96 13.14 4.59 -1.94
N SER A 97 14.10 3.98 -1.27
CA SER A 97 15.25 3.31 -1.87
C SER A 97 14.86 1.91 -2.35
N THR A 98 15.66 1.32 -3.24
CA THR A 98 15.52 -0.10 -3.61
C THR A 98 15.52 -1.00 -2.37
N ASN A 99 16.35 -0.70 -1.37
CA ASN A 99 16.40 -1.50 -0.14
C ASN A 99 15.10 -1.43 0.67
N ASP A 100 14.44 -0.26 0.73
CA ASP A 100 13.14 -0.14 1.41
C ASP A 100 12.08 -1.02 0.72
N ILE A 101 12.12 -1.11 -0.62
CA ILE A 101 11.21 -1.94 -1.41
C ILE A 101 11.51 -3.43 -1.22
N VAL A 102 12.78 -3.82 -1.25
CA VAL A 102 13.23 -5.19 -0.98
C VAL A 102 12.74 -5.68 0.39
N VAL A 103 12.88 -4.84 1.41
CA VAL A 103 12.41 -5.14 2.77
C VAL A 103 10.89 -5.13 2.86
N LEU A 104 10.19 -4.23 2.16
CA LEU A 104 8.73 -4.22 2.10
C LEU A 104 8.18 -5.56 1.61
N PHE A 105 8.69 -6.09 0.50
CA PHE A 105 8.26 -7.40 -0.01
C PHE A 105 8.60 -8.55 0.94
N LYS A 106 9.73 -8.45 1.68
CA LYS A 106 10.05 -9.46 2.70
C LYS A 106 9.03 -9.44 3.84
N VAL A 107 8.70 -8.25 4.34
CA VAL A 107 7.70 -8.09 5.40
C VAL A 107 6.33 -8.53 4.94
N LEU A 108 5.92 -8.18 3.72
CA LEU A 108 4.67 -8.66 3.14
C LEU A 108 4.63 -10.18 3.08
N LYS A 109 5.71 -10.84 2.63
CA LYS A 109 5.77 -12.32 2.65
C LYS A 109 5.52 -12.88 4.05
N ASN A 110 6.20 -12.35 5.07
CA ASN A 110 6.01 -12.80 6.45
C ASN A 110 4.56 -12.60 6.91
N ILE A 111 3.92 -11.48 6.55
CA ILE A 111 2.51 -11.21 6.88
C ILE A 111 1.58 -12.25 6.24
N TYR A 112 1.80 -12.63 4.99
CA TYR A 112 0.99 -13.67 4.34
C TYR A 112 1.27 -15.06 4.92
N ASP A 113 2.51 -15.37 5.27
CA ASP A 113 2.88 -16.65 5.89
C ASP A 113 2.29 -16.77 7.32
N GLU A 114 2.24 -15.68 8.10
CA GLU A 114 1.82 -15.69 9.52
C GLU A 114 0.35 -15.30 9.74
N ASN A 115 -0.18 -14.33 8.98
CA ASN A 115 -1.53 -13.80 9.14
C ASN A 115 -2.47 -14.18 7.99
N GLY A 116 -1.95 -14.71 6.88
CA GLY A 116 -2.73 -15.08 5.69
C GLY A 116 -3.15 -13.91 4.80
N SER A 117 -3.16 -12.68 5.30
CA SER A 117 -3.50 -11.47 4.53
C SER A 117 -3.10 -10.19 5.27
N ILE A 118 -2.98 -9.09 4.52
CA ILE A 118 -2.77 -7.76 5.10
C ILE A 118 -4.01 -7.34 5.91
N LYS A 119 -5.22 -7.65 5.41
CA LYS A 119 -6.47 -7.46 6.15
C LYS A 119 -6.42 -8.10 7.53
N ASN A 120 -5.98 -9.34 7.66
CA ASN A 120 -5.97 -10.03 8.96
C ASN A 120 -4.99 -9.36 9.93
N LEU A 121 -3.81 -8.94 9.47
CA LEU A 121 -2.90 -8.14 10.29
C LEU A 121 -3.55 -6.83 10.76
N PHE A 122 -4.26 -6.14 9.88
CA PHE A 122 -4.98 -4.91 10.22
C PHE A 122 -6.10 -5.16 11.23
N MET A 123 -6.88 -6.23 11.05
CA MET A 123 -7.95 -6.62 11.98
C MET A 123 -7.42 -6.97 13.37
N ASN A 124 -6.20 -7.50 13.48
CA ASN A 124 -5.53 -7.70 14.78
C ASN A 124 -5.21 -6.40 15.53
N CYS A 125 -5.30 -5.25 14.86
CA CYS A 125 -5.18 -3.91 15.44
C CYS A 125 -6.54 -3.20 15.58
N TYR A 126 -7.63 -3.81 15.10
CA TYR A 126 -8.94 -3.18 15.09
C TYR A 126 -9.55 -3.20 16.48
N LEU A 127 -9.94 -2.02 16.98
CA LEU A 127 -10.56 -1.83 18.29
C LEU A 127 -12.01 -1.42 18.09
N ASN A 128 -12.95 -2.32 18.41
CA ASN A 128 -14.40 -2.10 18.24
C ASN A 128 -14.94 -0.90 19.06
N SER A 129 -14.18 -0.42 20.05
CA SER A 129 -14.59 0.63 20.97
C SER A 129 -14.06 2.02 20.63
N GLY A 130 -13.29 2.18 19.55
CA GLY A 130 -12.75 3.48 19.15
C GLY A 130 -13.79 4.34 18.44
N GLU A 131 -13.79 5.65 18.67
CA GLU A 131 -14.61 6.61 17.90
C GLU A 131 -14.24 6.62 16.40
N ASN A 132 -13.01 6.22 16.07
CA ASN A 132 -12.46 6.18 14.72
C ASN A 132 -11.29 5.18 14.64
N ILE A 133 -10.74 4.99 13.43
CA ILE A 133 -9.67 4.02 13.15
C ILE A 133 -8.24 4.54 13.42
N LYS A 134 -8.06 5.70 14.05
CA LYS A 134 -6.74 6.33 14.27
C LYS A 134 -5.79 5.43 15.07
N GLU A 135 -6.31 4.78 16.10
CA GLU A 135 -5.54 3.85 16.93
C GLU A 135 -5.19 2.57 16.16
N THR A 136 -6.12 2.06 15.36
CA THR A 136 -5.90 0.89 14.50
C THR A 136 -4.80 1.16 13.47
N ILE A 137 -4.85 2.29 12.75
CA ILE A 137 -3.80 2.69 11.80
C ILE A 137 -2.47 2.87 12.54
N THR A 138 -2.48 3.49 13.72
CA THR A 138 -1.26 3.66 14.52
C THR A 138 -0.65 2.31 14.91
N CYS A 139 -1.46 1.35 15.36
CA CYS A 139 -1.03 -0.01 15.68
C CYS A 139 -0.45 -0.71 14.45
N PHE A 140 -1.15 -0.64 13.32
CA PHE A 140 -0.71 -1.24 12.06
C PHE A 140 0.63 -0.67 11.60
N SER A 141 0.77 0.66 11.54
CA SER A 141 2.03 1.32 11.18
C SER A 141 3.18 0.95 12.11
N LYS A 142 2.93 0.84 13.44
CA LYS A 142 3.95 0.37 14.39
C LYS A 142 4.41 -1.05 14.06
N LYS A 143 3.47 -1.97 13.83
CA LYS A 143 3.79 -3.36 13.47
C LYS A 143 4.60 -3.42 12.17
N MET A 144 4.19 -2.69 11.13
CA MET A 144 4.92 -2.62 9.86
C MET A 144 6.36 -2.13 10.06
N ILE A 145 6.54 -1.00 10.75
CA ILE A 145 7.88 -0.43 11.01
C ILE A 145 8.73 -1.39 11.85
N MET A 146 8.17 -2.03 12.87
CA MET A 146 8.89 -3.01 13.68
C MET A 146 9.34 -4.22 12.87
N MET A 147 8.48 -4.74 11.99
CA MET A 147 8.84 -5.85 11.09
C MET A 147 9.92 -5.45 10.08
N MET A 148 9.87 -4.23 9.54
CA MET A 148 10.93 -3.74 8.65
C MET A 148 12.25 -3.53 9.38
N HIS A 149 12.22 -3.09 10.65
CA HIS A 149 13.41 -2.89 11.47
C HIS A 149 14.25 -4.17 11.63
N ALA A 150 13.62 -5.33 11.58
CA ALA A 150 14.32 -6.61 11.66
C ALA A 150 15.26 -6.88 10.48
N TYR A 151 15.10 -6.14 9.37
CA TYR A 151 15.87 -6.32 8.14
C TYR A 151 16.66 -5.09 7.70
N THR A 152 16.38 -3.90 8.27
CA THR A 152 17.08 -2.66 7.92
C THR A 152 16.86 -1.58 8.96
N GLU A 153 17.77 -0.60 9.01
CA GLU A 153 17.62 0.61 9.82
C GLU A 153 16.36 1.39 9.42
N ILE A 154 15.69 2.03 10.39
CA ILE A 154 14.51 2.85 10.09
C ILE A 154 14.91 4.13 9.35
N THR A 155 14.86 4.07 8.02
CA THR A 155 15.08 5.21 7.14
C THR A 155 13.95 6.25 7.23
N HIS A 156 14.21 7.45 6.71
CA HIS A 156 13.15 8.44 6.50
C HIS A 156 12.07 7.90 5.55
N GLY A 157 12.47 7.12 4.53
CA GLY A 157 11.56 6.43 3.62
C GLY A 157 10.57 5.52 4.33
N ILE A 158 11.04 4.68 5.26
CA ILE A 158 10.18 3.78 6.04
C ILE A 158 9.21 4.55 6.95
N LYS A 159 9.68 5.58 7.65
CA LYS A 159 8.81 6.45 8.48
C LYS A 159 7.77 7.16 7.62
N PHE A 160 8.15 7.53 6.41
CA PHE A 160 7.26 8.16 5.46
C PHE A 160 6.23 7.13 4.96
N MET A 161 6.65 5.92 4.60
CA MET A 161 5.81 4.82 4.09
C MET A 161 4.64 4.50 5.03
N PHE A 162 4.92 4.39 6.34
CA PHE A 162 3.94 4.06 7.37
C PHE A 162 3.73 5.23 8.35
N PRO A 163 2.78 6.14 8.07
CA PRO A 163 2.56 7.32 8.90
C PRO A 163 2.03 6.95 10.30
N TYR A 164 2.33 7.81 11.29
CA TYR A 164 1.77 7.74 12.64
C TYR A 164 0.67 8.81 12.83
N PRO A 165 -0.62 8.45 12.75
CA PRO A 165 -1.72 9.37 13.00
C PRO A 165 -1.63 10.10 14.35
N ASN A 166 -1.20 9.40 15.40
CA ASN A 166 -1.06 9.98 16.75
C ASN A 166 0.02 11.07 16.84
N LYS A 167 0.91 11.19 15.86
CA LYS A 167 1.92 12.25 15.78
C LYS A 167 1.48 13.41 14.88
N GLY A 168 0.18 13.51 14.55
CA GLY A 168 -0.35 14.57 13.69
C GLY A 168 -0.03 14.37 12.21
N SER A 169 0.34 13.14 11.79
CA SER A 169 0.55 12.85 10.37
C SER A 169 -0.76 12.96 9.59
N THR A 170 -0.68 13.39 8.34
CA THR A 170 -1.84 13.64 7.48
C THR A 170 -2.61 12.37 7.06
N CYS A 171 -2.12 11.17 7.40
CA CYS A 171 -2.78 9.88 7.16
C CYS A 171 -3.36 9.72 5.75
N LYS A 172 -2.64 10.23 4.74
CA LYS A 172 -3.11 10.23 3.35
C LYS A 172 -3.00 8.85 2.67
N ARG A 173 -2.74 7.78 3.43
CA ARG A 173 -2.52 6.41 2.97
C ARG A 173 -3.22 5.42 3.88
#